data_AF-A0A0K8T0E9-F1
#
_entry.id   AF-A0A0K8T0E9-F1
#
_cell.length_a   1.000
_cell.length_b   1.000
_cell.length_c   1.000
_cell.angle_alpha   90.00
_cell.angle_beta   90.00
_cell.angle_gamma   90.00
#
_symmetry.space_group_name_H-M   'P 1'
#
loop_
_entity.id
_entity.type
_entity.pdbx_description
1 polymer ?
#
loop_
_entity_poly.entity_id
_entity_poly.type
_entity_poly.pdbx_seq_one_letter_code
_entity_poly.pdbx_strand_id
1 'polypeptide(L)'
;MHALHTCQFVVLLAASVVTAKLEDAEAKGGVGCPAPQLSLRGVKVVARPKSAPDYNELGEVKFIAELPAPSPFNNERRMCKIKCISGHWVGPLCQPDSGGSHTGTVNVDPKLLDEGSSPRFQPLLRSCRIERKPLHLTITYKNITITTNNNSFPHNSDVDARCREPLGLYKLLGESKLVCNNGLWSSKLPSCIPTTVLTNYTEDSPPTILVRLPSGSASSEPNGVLAVFPGSILHLECLFSRRVGSPEWSWTSKYRSYLTGWAIAPEERDWKYRLSIYYTKPQDSGVFTCATPKGSLTVSTS
;
A
#
# COMPACT_ATOMS: atom_id res chain seq x y z
N MET A 1 -14.13 50.21 -1.17
CA MET A 1 -12.78 50.04 -0.57
C MET A 1 -12.55 48.55 -0.39
N HIS A 2 -11.98 47.90 -1.40
CA HIS A 2 -11.73 46.46 -1.41
C HIS A 2 -10.39 46.17 -0.73
N ALA A 3 -10.43 45.59 0.47
CA ALA A 3 -9.27 44.97 1.09
C ALA A 3 -9.14 43.56 0.49
N LEU A 4 -8.23 43.39 -0.47
CA LEU A 4 -7.81 42.06 -0.92
C LEU A 4 -6.89 41.45 0.13
N HIS A 5 -7.27 40.25 0.57
CA HIS A 5 -6.50 39.35 1.41
C HIS A 5 -5.05 39.20 0.90
N THR A 6 -4.08 39.60 1.71
CA THR A 6 -2.69 39.13 1.59
C THR A 6 -2.64 37.65 1.96
N CYS A 7 -2.58 36.77 0.96
CA CYS A 7 -2.33 35.36 1.15
C CYS A 7 -0.84 35.18 1.48
N GLN A 8 -0.53 35.16 2.77
CA GLN A 8 0.80 34.85 3.27
C GLN A 8 1.03 33.35 3.06
N PHE A 9 1.88 32.98 2.09
CA PHE A 9 2.31 31.60 1.93
C PHE A 9 3.24 31.24 3.09
N VAL A 10 2.65 30.71 4.16
CA VAL A 10 3.35 29.74 4.99
C VAL A 10 3.48 28.51 4.10
N VAL A 11 4.68 27.98 3.93
CA VAL A 11 4.84 26.58 3.48
C VAL A 11 4.30 25.72 4.63
N LEU A 12 2.97 25.68 4.73
CA LEU A 12 2.20 24.87 5.66
C LEU A 12 2.27 23.46 5.10
N LEU A 13 3.41 22.83 5.37
CA LEU A 13 3.50 21.39 5.37
C LEU A 13 2.63 20.88 6.51
N ALA A 14 1.34 20.79 6.28
CA ALA A 14 0.44 20.11 7.19
C ALA A 14 0.97 18.68 7.37
N ALA A 15 1.59 18.48 8.54
CA ALA A 15 2.12 17.23 9.07
C ALA A 15 3.28 16.52 8.33
N SER A 16 4.00 17.18 7.43
CA SER A 16 5.14 16.55 6.72
C SER A 16 6.44 17.33 6.92
N VAL A 17 7.37 16.83 7.71
CA VAL A 17 8.68 17.51 7.91
C VAL A 17 9.50 17.37 6.63
N VAL A 18 9.53 18.41 5.79
CA VAL A 18 10.46 18.49 4.65
C VAL A 18 11.73 19.17 5.12
N THR A 19 12.78 18.38 5.30
CA THR A 19 14.16 18.86 5.36
C THR A 19 14.62 19.13 3.93
N ALA A 20 14.95 20.39 3.62
CA ALA A 20 15.38 20.82 2.31
C ALA A 20 16.87 21.20 2.32
N LYS A 21 17.67 20.60 1.44
CA LYS A 21 19.06 21.00 1.17
C LYS A 21 19.15 21.63 -0.22
N LEU A 22 19.65 22.87 -0.31
CA LEU A 22 19.81 23.61 -1.57
C LEU A 22 20.90 22.95 -2.43
N GLU A 23 20.59 22.65 -3.69
CA GLU A 23 21.55 22.00 -4.61
C GLU A 23 21.86 22.83 -5.87
N ASP A 24 20.99 23.75 -6.30
CA ASP A 24 21.20 24.55 -7.51
C ASP A 24 20.24 25.77 -7.58
N ALA A 25 20.68 26.90 -8.14
CA ALA A 25 19.91 28.14 -8.22
C ALA A 25 20.24 28.94 -9.50
N GLU A 26 19.20 29.35 -10.24
CA GLU A 26 19.35 30.07 -11.53
C GLU A 26 18.94 31.54 -11.39
N ALA A 27 19.75 32.46 -11.94
CA ALA A 27 19.55 33.91 -11.80
C ALA A 27 18.69 34.52 -12.94
N LYS A 28 17.86 35.54 -12.65
CA LYS A 28 16.99 36.22 -13.63
C LYS A 28 16.86 37.73 -13.40
N GLY A 29 16.82 38.51 -14.49
CA GLY A 29 16.72 39.98 -14.48
C GLY A 29 15.29 40.58 -14.37
N GLY A 30 14.45 40.05 -13.46
CA GLY A 30 13.07 40.54 -13.24
C GLY A 30 12.80 40.92 -11.77
N VAL A 31 11.55 41.25 -11.42
CA VAL A 31 11.16 41.46 -10.01
C VAL A 31 11.42 40.17 -9.22
N GLY A 32 12.41 40.23 -8.34
CA GLY A 32 12.85 39.14 -7.49
C GLY A 32 11.80 38.65 -6.51
N CYS A 33 11.99 37.43 -6.01
CA CYS A 33 11.16 36.90 -4.93
C CYS A 33 11.82 37.13 -3.57
N PRO A 34 11.05 37.43 -2.52
CA PRO A 34 11.61 37.57 -1.17
C PRO A 34 12.15 36.23 -0.66
N ALA A 35 13.04 36.25 0.32
CA ALA A 35 13.53 35.03 0.95
C ALA A 35 12.37 34.14 1.42
N PRO A 36 12.33 32.85 1.04
CA PRO A 36 11.24 31.96 1.43
C PRO A 36 11.22 31.77 2.96
N GLN A 37 10.03 31.66 3.54
CA GLN A 37 9.91 31.32 4.95
C GLN A 37 10.25 29.85 5.18
N LEU A 38 11.37 29.60 5.86
CA LEU A 38 11.81 28.27 6.24
C LEU A 38 11.33 27.95 7.65
N SER A 39 10.75 26.76 7.83
CA SER A 39 10.42 26.22 9.15
C SER A 39 10.91 24.79 9.28
N LEU A 40 11.55 24.47 10.39
CA LEU A 40 11.95 23.11 10.75
C LEU A 40 11.08 22.66 11.93
N ARG A 41 10.28 21.61 11.73
CA ARG A 41 9.36 21.08 12.75
C ARG A 41 8.43 22.14 13.35
N GLY A 42 7.95 23.07 12.50
CA GLY A 42 7.06 24.16 12.91
C GLY A 42 7.76 25.37 13.54
N VAL A 43 9.08 25.32 13.75
CA VAL A 43 9.87 26.45 14.26
C VAL A 43 10.47 27.21 13.08
N LYS A 44 10.27 28.52 13.02
CA LYS A 44 10.86 29.39 12.00
C LYS A 44 12.38 29.33 12.10
N VAL A 45 13.05 29.04 10.98
CA VAL A 45 14.51 28.99 10.91
C VAL A 45 15.01 30.23 10.17
N VAL A 46 16.02 30.88 10.74
CA VAL A 46 16.71 32.01 10.10
C VAL A 46 18.04 31.50 9.57
N ALA A 47 18.33 31.78 8.30
CA ALA A 47 19.62 31.44 7.71
C ALA A 47 20.75 32.18 8.44
N ARG A 48 21.94 31.57 8.51
CA ARG A 48 23.09 32.24 9.14
C ARG A 48 23.46 33.49 8.31
N PRO A 49 23.89 34.59 8.96
CA PRO A 49 24.38 35.77 8.24
C PRO A 49 25.45 35.37 7.21
N LYS A 50 25.34 35.88 5.98
CA LYS A 50 26.25 35.60 4.83
C LYS A 50 26.22 34.18 4.25
N SER A 51 25.30 33.31 4.69
CA SER A 51 25.14 31.95 4.13
C SER A 51 23.97 31.80 3.16
N ALA A 52 23.07 32.79 3.10
CA ALA A 52 21.90 32.76 2.24
C ALA A 52 22.17 33.51 0.93
N PRO A 53 21.79 32.96 -0.23
CA PRO A 53 21.85 33.68 -1.49
C PRO A 53 20.87 34.86 -1.50
N ASP A 54 21.13 35.87 -2.34
CA ASP A 54 20.12 36.91 -2.58
C ASP A 54 18.98 36.34 -3.43
N TYR A 55 17.85 36.06 -2.77
CA TYR A 55 16.67 35.48 -3.42
C TYR A 55 16.02 36.43 -4.44
N ASN A 56 16.35 37.73 -4.40
CA ASN A 56 15.82 38.69 -5.37
C ASN A 56 16.38 38.44 -6.78
N GLU A 57 17.54 37.81 -6.90
CA GLU A 57 18.13 37.53 -8.21
C GLU A 57 17.74 36.13 -8.72
N LEU A 58 17.08 35.30 -7.90
CA LEU A 58 16.80 33.89 -8.21
C LEU A 58 15.44 33.69 -8.91
N GLY A 59 15.47 32.99 -10.04
CA GLY A 59 14.28 32.53 -10.76
C GLY A 59 13.79 31.14 -10.34
N GLU A 60 14.70 30.27 -9.91
CA GLU A 60 14.41 28.88 -9.53
C GLU A 60 15.34 28.44 -8.40
N VAL A 61 14.79 27.65 -7.47
CA VAL A 61 15.54 27.03 -6.37
C VAL A 61 15.23 25.54 -6.34
N LYS A 62 16.26 24.69 -6.46
CA LYS A 62 16.14 23.22 -6.36
C LYS A 62 16.67 22.71 -5.02
N PHE A 63 15.99 21.72 -4.47
CA PHE A 63 16.34 21.11 -3.19
C PHE A 63 15.86 19.66 -3.07
N ILE A 64 16.56 18.86 -2.29
CA ILE A 64 16.09 17.52 -1.91
C ILE A 64 15.12 17.65 -0.74
N ALA A 65 13.90 17.14 -0.89
CA ALA A 65 12.89 17.04 0.15
C ALA A 65 12.84 15.62 0.74
N GLU A 66 12.85 15.49 2.07
CA GLU A 66 12.45 14.26 2.75
C GLU A 66 10.93 14.24 2.98
N LEU A 67 10.23 13.27 2.40
CA LEU A 67 8.80 13.08 2.59
C LEU A 67 8.54 12.02 3.66
N PRO A 68 7.53 12.21 4.53
CA PRO A 68 7.20 11.23 5.55
C PRO A 68 6.74 9.93 4.90
N ALA A 69 7.34 8.83 5.30
CA ALA A 69 6.90 7.51 4.94
C ALA A 69 6.41 6.74 6.18
N PRO A 70 5.55 5.72 6.00
CA PRO A 70 5.05 4.86 7.07
C PRO A 70 6.13 4.06 7.82
N SER A 71 7.36 4.01 7.30
CA SER A 71 8.46 3.21 7.87
C SER A 71 9.63 4.11 8.27
N PRO A 72 10.18 3.95 9.49
CA PRO A 72 11.34 4.73 9.96
C PRO A 72 12.62 4.48 9.15
N PHE A 73 12.63 3.44 8.32
CA PHE A 73 13.79 3.05 7.51
C PHE A 73 13.73 3.56 6.07
N ASN A 74 12.66 4.25 5.65
CA ASN A 74 12.51 4.65 4.25
C ASN A 74 11.90 6.04 4.11
N ASN A 75 12.62 7.09 4.51
CA ASN A 75 12.25 8.45 4.14
C ASN A 75 12.42 8.62 2.64
N GLU A 76 11.35 8.97 1.95
CA GLU A 76 11.40 9.16 0.51
C GLU A 76 12.05 10.52 0.21
N ARG A 77 13.20 10.50 -0.45
CA ARG A 77 13.93 11.70 -0.85
C ARG A 77 13.60 12.04 -2.29
N ARG A 78 13.08 13.24 -2.54
CA ARG A 78 12.76 13.71 -3.90
C ARG A 78 13.44 15.03 -4.22
N MET A 79 13.95 15.16 -5.43
CA MET A 79 14.37 16.45 -5.96
C MET A 79 13.12 17.30 -6.22
N CYS A 80 13.07 18.45 -5.57
CA CYS A 80 11.98 19.41 -5.64
C CYS A 80 12.48 20.77 -6.04
N LYS A 81 11.56 21.62 -6.49
CA LYS A 81 11.86 23.00 -6.84
C LYS A 81 10.73 23.95 -6.53
N ILE A 82 11.11 25.20 -6.33
CA ILE A 82 10.20 26.35 -6.32
C ILE A 82 10.64 27.32 -7.42
N LYS A 83 9.68 27.99 -8.06
CA LYS A 83 9.93 28.98 -9.11
C LYS A 83 9.43 30.35 -8.67
N CYS A 84 10.21 31.38 -8.96
CA CYS A 84 9.78 32.76 -8.79
C CYS A 84 9.00 33.20 -10.03
N ILE A 85 7.71 33.50 -9.86
CA ILE A 85 6.83 33.97 -10.93
C ILE A 85 6.20 35.28 -10.45
N SER A 86 6.58 36.39 -11.08
CA SER A 86 6.04 37.73 -10.80
C SER A 86 6.18 38.15 -9.32
N GLY A 87 7.33 37.89 -8.70
CA GLY A 87 7.57 38.20 -7.28
C GLY A 87 6.97 37.21 -6.27
N HIS A 88 6.37 36.11 -6.74
CA HIS A 88 5.80 35.06 -5.89
C HIS A 88 6.47 33.70 -6.09
N TRP A 89 6.84 33.03 -5.00
CA TRP A 89 7.30 31.63 -5.04
C TRP A 89 6.13 30.68 -5.29
N VAL A 90 6.27 29.82 -6.29
CA VAL A 90 5.32 28.75 -6.65
C VAL A 90 5.98 27.38 -6.47
N GLY A 91 5.30 26.46 -5.77
CA GLY A 91 5.77 25.09 -5.50
C GLY A 91 5.40 24.62 -4.08
N PRO A 92 6.02 23.55 -3.57
CA PRO A 92 7.08 22.77 -4.21
C PRO A 92 6.55 21.88 -5.35
N LEU A 93 7.28 21.85 -6.46
CA LEU A 93 7.11 20.87 -7.53
C LEU A 93 8.22 19.84 -7.40
N CYS A 94 7.90 18.55 -7.33
CA CYS A 94 8.88 17.48 -7.14
C CYS A 94 8.88 16.52 -8.30
N GLN A 95 10.03 15.88 -8.53
CA GLN A 95 10.11 14.77 -9.48
C GLN A 95 9.24 13.59 -8.98
N PRO A 96 8.67 12.77 -9.88
CA PRO A 96 8.03 11.52 -9.49
C PRO A 96 9.04 10.57 -8.81
N ASP A 97 8.55 9.61 -8.02
CA ASP A 97 9.39 8.58 -7.40
C ASP A 97 10.13 7.80 -8.49
N SER A 98 11.46 7.87 -8.50
CA SER A 98 12.31 7.12 -9.43
C SER A 98 12.49 5.65 -8.99
N GLY A 99 11.98 5.27 -7.81
CA GLY A 99 12.18 3.97 -7.19
C GLY A 99 10.94 3.08 -7.21
N GLY A 100 10.71 2.37 -8.32
CA GLY A 100 9.87 1.17 -8.34
C GLY A 100 8.93 1.07 -9.53
N SER A 101 9.44 0.47 -10.61
CA SER A 101 8.65 -0.10 -11.70
C SER A 101 7.64 -1.15 -11.22
N HIS A 102 6.62 -1.37 -12.08
CA HIS A 102 5.61 -2.44 -12.13
C HIS A 102 4.26 -2.04 -11.51
N THR A 103 3.14 -1.86 -12.22
CA THR A 103 2.72 -2.32 -13.55
C THR A 103 1.72 -1.33 -14.16
N GLY A 104 1.96 -0.97 -15.41
CA GLY A 104 1.12 -0.08 -16.20
C GLY A 104 1.86 0.17 -17.49
N THR A 105 1.78 -0.79 -18.41
CA THR A 105 2.30 -0.71 -19.77
C THR A 105 1.73 0.54 -20.45
N VAL A 106 2.47 1.64 -20.37
CA VAL A 106 2.53 2.60 -21.46
C VAL A 106 3.81 2.24 -22.19
N ASN A 107 3.68 1.49 -23.29
CA ASN A 107 4.75 1.38 -24.27
C ASN A 107 4.99 2.80 -24.79
N VAL A 108 5.93 3.52 -24.20
CA VAL A 108 6.52 4.69 -24.83
C VAL A 108 7.74 4.16 -25.56
N ASP A 109 7.69 4.24 -26.89
CA ASP A 109 8.76 3.82 -27.78
C ASP A 109 10.13 4.39 -27.32
N PRO A 110 11.18 3.56 -27.19
CA PRO A 110 12.52 4.01 -26.75
C PRO A 110 13.25 4.93 -27.74
N LYS A 111 12.59 5.38 -28.81
CA LYS A 111 13.19 6.14 -29.91
C LYS A 111 12.84 7.64 -29.92
N LEU A 112 12.22 8.15 -28.85
CA LEU A 112 12.09 9.59 -28.58
C LEU A 112 12.86 9.95 -27.30
N LEU A 113 14.16 9.63 -27.28
CA LEU A 113 15.09 10.24 -26.33
C LEU A 113 15.41 11.64 -26.87
N ASP A 114 14.61 12.61 -26.45
CA ASP A 114 14.91 14.02 -26.64
C ASP A 114 16.07 14.38 -25.69
N GLU A 115 17.29 14.48 -26.25
CA GLU A 115 18.46 15.08 -25.62
C GLU A 115 18.17 16.55 -25.31
N GLY A 116 17.41 16.79 -24.23
CA GLY A 116 16.94 18.13 -23.86
C GLY A 116 15.71 18.16 -22.94
N SER A 117 15.04 17.02 -22.71
CA SER A 117 13.86 17.03 -21.84
C SER A 117 14.23 17.23 -20.36
N SER A 118 14.00 18.44 -19.87
CA SER A 118 14.11 18.77 -18.44
C SER A 118 13.28 17.80 -17.60
N PRO A 119 13.77 17.33 -16.44
CA PRO A 119 13.02 16.40 -15.60
C PRO A 119 11.63 16.96 -15.26
N ARG A 120 10.58 16.12 -15.40
CA ARG A 120 9.20 16.52 -15.16
C ARG A 120 8.97 16.72 -13.65
N PHE A 121 8.74 17.96 -13.25
CA PHE A 121 8.36 18.32 -11.88
C PHE A 121 6.85 18.50 -11.78
N GLN A 122 6.23 17.95 -10.73
CA GLN A 122 4.79 17.99 -10.49
C GLN A 122 4.46 18.42 -9.05
N PRO A 123 3.28 19.01 -8.78
CA PRO A 123 2.89 19.37 -7.42
C PRO A 123 2.90 18.17 -6.47
N LEU A 124 3.34 18.38 -5.23
CA LEU A 124 3.13 17.39 -4.18
C LEU A 124 1.65 17.32 -3.82
N LEU A 125 1.03 16.18 -4.10
CA LEU A 125 -0.35 15.90 -3.73
C LEU A 125 -0.43 15.39 -2.29
N ARG A 126 -1.61 15.53 -1.69
CA ARG A 126 -1.79 15.23 -0.26
C ARG A 126 -1.59 13.74 0.03
N SER A 127 -0.94 13.45 1.16
CA SER A 127 -0.76 12.11 1.70
C SER A 127 -2.04 11.62 2.38
N CYS A 128 -2.28 10.31 2.32
CA CYS A 128 -3.37 9.65 3.02
C CYS A 128 -2.91 9.19 4.40
N ARG A 129 -3.81 9.20 5.38
CA ARG A 129 -3.49 8.80 6.77
C ARG A 129 -4.22 7.52 7.15
N ILE A 130 -3.53 6.68 7.92
CA ILE A 130 -4.14 5.60 8.68
C ILE A 130 -3.91 5.93 10.15
N GLU A 131 -4.92 6.52 10.78
CA GLU A 131 -4.85 6.93 12.18
C GLU A 131 -4.84 5.72 13.11
N ARG A 132 -5.83 4.83 12.94
CA ARG A 132 -5.97 3.62 13.72
C ARG A 132 -6.13 2.42 12.81
N LYS A 133 -5.25 1.43 12.96
CA LYS A 133 -5.40 0.15 12.28
C LYS A 133 -6.51 -0.69 12.95
N PRO A 134 -7.51 -1.20 12.21
CA PRO A 134 -8.48 -2.15 12.74
C PRO A 134 -7.83 -3.40 13.35
N LEU A 135 -8.51 -4.01 14.33
CA LEU A 135 -8.02 -5.23 14.97
C LEU A 135 -7.90 -6.37 13.95
N HIS A 136 -6.86 -7.19 14.11
CA HIS A 136 -6.57 -8.34 13.24
C HIS A 136 -6.28 -8.00 11.77
N LEU A 137 -6.23 -6.72 11.41
CA LEU A 137 -5.82 -6.28 10.08
C LEU A 137 -4.30 -6.14 10.03
N THR A 138 -3.70 -6.57 8.93
CA THR A 138 -2.29 -6.36 8.57
C THR A 138 -2.26 -5.50 7.32
N ILE A 139 -1.48 -4.42 7.37
CA ILE A 139 -1.26 -3.52 6.25
C ILE A 139 0.20 -3.63 5.84
N THR A 140 0.45 -3.81 4.55
CA THR A 140 1.78 -3.90 3.95
C THR A 140 1.96 -2.74 2.99
N TYR A 141 3.12 -2.09 3.04
CA TYR A 141 3.52 -1.03 2.12
C TYR A 141 4.96 -1.23 1.68
N LYS A 142 5.22 -1.22 0.37
CA LYS A 142 6.56 -1.51 -0.21
C LYS A 142 7.19 -2.78 0.40
N ASN A 143 6.41 -3.87 0.48
CA ASN A 143 6.78 -5.16 1.10
C ASN A 143 7.12 -5.13 2.60
N ILE A 144 6.83 -4.02 3.29
CA ILE A 144 7.06 -3.88 4.73
C ILE A 144 5.71 -3.86 5.45
N THR A 145 5.57 -4.72 6.45
CA THR A 145 4.40 -4.73 7.33
C THR A 145 4.40 -3.49 8.22
N ILE A 146 3.30 -2.74 8.18
CA ILE A 146 3.11 -1.54 9.00
C ILE A 146 2.55 -1.95 10.37
N THR A 147 3.35 -1.71 11.41
CA THR A 147 3.06 -2.12 12.80
C THR A 147 2.56 -0.98 13.68
N THR A 148 2.93 0.26 13.35
CA THR A 148 2.56 1.47 14.10
C THR A 148 1.19 2.01 13.69
N ASN A 149 0.64 2.92 14.51
CA ASN A 149 -0.53 3.73 14.17
C ASN A 149 -0.11 5.12 13.68
N ASN A 150 -1.06 5.94 13.22
CA ASN A 150 -0.83 7.31 12.74
C ASN A 150 0.18 7.42 11.59
N ASN A 151 0.14 6.49 10.65
CA ASN A 151 1.05 6.49 9.51
C ASN A 151 0.51 7.38 8.37
N SER A 152 1.43 8.00 7.64
CA SER A 152 1.14 8.83 6.48
C SER A 152 1.75 8.19 5.23
N PHE A 153 0.95 8.08 4.18
CA PHE A 153 1.30 7.43 2.92
C PHE A 153 1.24 8.47 1.80
N PRO A 154 2.34 8.68 1.04
CA PRO A 154 2.36 9.59 -0.09
C PRO A 154 1.23 9.33 -1.09
N HIS A 155 0.89 10.34 -1.88
CA HIS A 155 0.00 10.14 -3.02
C HIS A 155 0.56 9.08 -3.98
N ASN A 156 -0.32 8.26 -4.55
CA ASN A 156 -0.05 7.08 -5.37
C ASN A 156 0.59 5.92 -4.61
N SER A 157 0.75 6.00 -3.30
CA SER A 157 1.05 4.81 -2.51
C SER A 157 -0.10 3.81 -2.62
N ASP A 158 0.25 2.57 -2.93
CA ASP A 158 -0.61 1.43 -2.79
C ASP A 158 -0.24 0.62 -1.53
N VAL A 159 -1.26 0.16 -0.82
CA VAL A 159 -1.09 -0.69 0.35
C VAL A 159 -1.93 -1.94 0.20
N ASP A 160 -1.34 -3.07 0.59
CA ASP A 160 -2.02 -4.35 0.65
C ASP A 160 -2.56 -4.57 2.06
N ALA A 161 -3.81 -4.96 2.14
CA ALA A 161 -4.55 -5.21 3.37
C ALA A 161 -4.97 -6.67 3.40
N ARG A 162 -4.61 -7.35 4.49
CA ARG A 162 -4.96 -8.75 4.74
C ARG A 162 -5.31 -8.98 6.19
N CYS A 163 -5.95 -10.09 6.49
CA CYS A 163 -6.09 -10.49 7.89
C CYS A 163 -4.80 -11.10 8.43
N ARG A 164 -4.62 -10.96 9.74
CA ARG A 164 -3.48 -11.52 10.46
C ARG A 164 -3.41 -13.02 10.25
N GLU A 165 -2.20 -13.54 10.28
CA GLU A 165 -1.96 -14.98 10.30
C GLU A 165 -2.41 -15.60 11.64
N PRO A 166 -2.71 -16.92 11.66
CA PRO A 166 -2.71 -17.86 10.53
C PRO A 166 -3.78 -17.60 9.45
N LEU A 167 -3.49 -17.97 8.20
CA LEU A 167 -4.42 -17.81 7.07
C LEU A 167 -5.73 -18.55 7.33
N GLY A 168 -6.83 -17.94 6.88
CA GLY A 168 -8.17 -18.52 6.90
C GLY A 168 -8.89 -18.54 8.26
N LEU A 169 -8.30 -17.96 9.32
CA LEU A 169 -8.97 -17.76 10.61
C LEU A 169 -9.86 -16.52 10.66
N TYR A 170 -9.61 -15.56 9.78
CA TYR A 170 -10.37 -14.32 9.68
C TYR A 170 -10.76 -14.08 8.23
N LYS A 171 -11.96 -13.54 8.02
CA LYS A 171 -12.43 -13.09 6.72
C LYS A 171 -12.21 -11.59 6.58
N LEU A 172 -11.57 -11.17 5.50
CA LEU A 172 -11.45 -9.76 5.14
C LEU A 172 -12.78 -9.27 4.55
N LEU A 173 -13.29 -8.16 5.08
CA LEU A 173 -14.44 -7.44 4.55
C LEU A 173 -13.97 -6.09 3.98
N GLY A 174 -14.16 -5.89 2.68
CA GLY A 174 -13.70 -4.72 1.94
C GLY A 174 -12.54 -5.03 1.00
N GLU A 175 -12.01 -3.98 0.37
CA GLU A 175 -10.94 -4.10 -0.62
C GLU A 175 -9.60 -4.48 0.04
N SER A 176 -8.89 -5.43 -0.57
CA SER A 176 -7.54 -5.83 -0.13
C SER A 176 -6.44 -4.90 -0.65
N LYS A 177 -6.72 -4.06 -1.65
CA LYS A 177 -5.76 -3.09 -2.18
C LYS A 177 -6.33 -1.68 -2.08
N LEU A 178 -5.61 -0.78 -1.40
CA LEU A 178 -6.00 0.62 -1.25
C LEU A 178 -4.96 1.49 -1.95
N VAL A 179 -5.42 2.50 -2.69
CA VAL A 179 -4.55 3.47 -3.38
C VAL A 179 -4.81 4.86 -2.81
N CYS A 180 -3.74 5.60 -2.50
CA CYS A 180 -3.86 6.96 -2.01
C CYS A 180 -4.03 7.98 -3.14
N ASN A 181 -5.18 8.62 -3.22
CA ASN A 181 -5.54 9.61 -4.23
C ASN A 181 -5.71 11.00 -3.60
N ASN A 182 -4.65 11.83 -3.67
CA ASN A 182 -4.62 13.21 -3.17
C ASN A 182 -5.28 13.40 -1.78
N GLY A 183 -4.84 12.58 -0.82
CA GLY A 183 -5.28 12.63 0.58
C GLY A 183 -6.49 11.76 0.89
N LEU A 184 -7.06 11.08 -0.10
CA LEU A 184 -8.20 10.18 0.06
C LEU A 184 -7.82 8.75 -0.37
N TRP A 185 -8.12 7.76 0.47
CA TRP A 185 -8.01 6.36 0.09
C TRP A 185 -9.07 5.98 -0.94
N SER A 186 -8.72 5.12 -1.90
CA SER A 186 -9.64 4.61 -2.94
C SER A 186 -10.89 3.93 -2.37
N SER A 187 -10.79 3.36 -1.18
CA SER A 187 -11.91 2.81 -0.42
C SER A 187 -11.66 2.93 1.08
N LYS A 188 -12.69 2.65 1.88
CA LYS A 188 -12.55 2.56 3.35
C LYS A 188 -11.58 1.43 3.72
N LEU A 189 -10.88 1.57 4.85
CA LEU A 189 -10.05 0.48 5.37
C LEU A 189 -10.93 -0.77 5.59
N PRO A 190 -10.47 -1.95 5.16
CA PRO A 190 -11.19 -3.19 5.38
C PRO A 190 -11.13 -3.61 6.85
N SER A 191 -12.01 -4.54 7.22
CA SER A 191 -12.06 -5.13 8.57
C SER A 191 -11.92 -6.63 8.50
N CYS A 192 -11.40 -7.24 9.57
CA CYS A 192 -11.27 -8.69 9.68
C CYS A 192 -12.26 -9.23 10.71
N ILE A 193 -13.18 -10.09 10.26
CA ILE A 193 -14.15 -10.75 11.14
C ILE A 193 -13.70 -12.18 11.45
N PRO A 194 -13.93 -12.69 12.68
CA PRO A 194 -13.59 -14.05 13.04
C PRO A 194 -14.41 -15.08 12.24
N THR A 195 -13.82 -16.22 11.97
CA THR A 195 -14.46 -17.37 11.30
C THR A 195 -14.99 -18.39 12.30
N THR A 196 -15.68 -19.43 11.82
CA THR A 196 -16.33 -20.47 12.63
C THR A 196 -15.46 -21.07 13.74
N VAL A 197 -14.16 -21.31 13.50
CA VAL A 197 -13.29 -21.87 14.56
C VAL A 197 -13.07 -20.90 15.74
N LEU A 198 -13.08 -19.59 15.48
CA LEU A 198 -12.85 -18.57 16.49
C LEU A 198 -14.13 -18.15 17.20
N THR A 199 -15.27 -18.31 16.54
CA THR A 199 -16.58 -17.97 17.11
C THR A 199 -17.30 -19.17 17.70
N ASN A 200 -16.61 -20.31 17.84
CA ASN A 200 -17.20 -21.56 18.31
C ASN A 200 -18.44 -21.98 17.48
N TYR A 201 -18.31 -21.90 16.16
CA TYR A 201 -19.30 -22.32 15.17
C TYR A 201 -20.66 -21.62 15.28
N THR A 202 -20.66 -20.34 15.67
CA THR A 202 -21.89 -19.51 15.59
C THR A 202 -22.43 -19.46 14.16
N GLU A 203 -23.76 -19.42 14.05
CA GLU A 203 -24.47 -19.65 12.79
C GLU A 203 -24.14 -18.63 11.69
N ASP A 204 -23.85 -17.38 12.05
CA ASP A 204 -23.58 -16.29 11.10
C ASP A 204 -22.09 -16.15 10.73
N SER A 205 -21.23 -17.04 11.22
CA SER A 205 -19.80 -16.94 10.96
C SER A 205 -19.40 -17.52 9.60
N PRO A 206 -18.51 -16.85 8.84
CA PRO A 206 -17.93 -17.43 7.64
C PRO A 206 -17.11 -18.68 8.00
N PRO A 207 -16.99 -19.66 7.08
CA PRO A 207 -16.21 -20.86 7.33
C PRO A 207 -14.74 -20.53 7.59
N THR A 208 -14.06 -21.37 8.36
CA THR A 208 -12.60 -21.35 8.49
C THR A 208 -11.97 -22.23 7.41
N ILE A 209 -10.86 -21.80 6.82
CA ILE A 209 -10.02 -22.65 5.97
C ILE A 209 -8.69 -22.88 6.69
N LEU A 210 -8.37 -24.14 6.97
CA LEU A 210 -7.06 -24.51 7.49
C LEU A 210 -6.15 -24.95 6.34
N VAL A 211 -4.91 -24.43 6.34
CA VAL A 211 -3.86 -24.85 5.40
C VAL A 211 -3.05 -25.97 6.03
N ARG A 212 -2.92 -27.10 5.32
CA ARG A 212 -2.11 -28.25 5.73
C ARG A 212 -1.19 -28.68 4.59
N LEU A 213 0.06 -28.98 4.92
CA LEU A 213 1.07 -29.44 3.97
C LEU A 213 1.60 -30.81 4.44
N PRO A 214 0.95 -31.93 4.06
CA PRO A 214 1.47 -33.26 4.38
C PRO A 214 2.88 -33.52 3.85
N SER A 215 3.27 -32.86 2.76
CA SER A 215 4.61 -32.92 2.18
C SER A 215 4.93 -31.61 1.44
N GLY A 216 6.20 -31.20 1.46
CA GLY A 216 6.68 -29.95 0.86
C GLY A 216 6.59 -28.75 1.80
N SER A 217 6.48 -27.55 1.23
CA SER A 217 6.52 -26.29 1.99
C SER A 217 5.69 -25.18 1.33
N ALA A 218 5.38 -24.15 2.12
CA ALA A 218 4.76 -22.92 1.64
C ALA A 218 5.18 -21.74 2.52
N SER A 219 4.97 -20.52 2.03
CA SER A 219 5.22 -19.27 2.75
C SER A 219 4.08 -18.28 2.52
N SER A 220 3.72 -17.48 3.53
CA SER A 220 2.78 -16.37 3.34
C SER A 220 3.51 -15.16 2.77
N GLU A 221 3.09 -14.67 1.62
CA GLU A 221 3.57 -13.42 1.05
C GLU A 221 3.01 -12.20 1.82
N PRO A 222 3.68 -11.04 1.75
CA PRO A 222 3.21 -9.81 2.43
C PRO A 222 1.82 -9.33 1.99
N ASN A 223 1.43 -9.61 0.73
CA ASN A 223 0.11 -9.33 0.15
C ASN A 223 -0.98 -10.34 0.59
N GLY A 224 -0.62 -11.40 1.32
CA GLY A 224 -1.54 -12.43 1.82
C GLY A 224 -1.75 -13.63 0.90
N VAL A 225 -1.03 -13.71 -0.22
CA VAL A 225 -0.98 -14.90 -1.07
C VAL A 225 -0.14 -15.98 -0.39
N LEU A 226 -0.59 -17.22 -0.46
CA LEU A 226 0.19 -18.37 0.01
C LEU A 226 1.05 -18.90 -1.14
N ALA A 227 2.35 -18.63 -1.10
CA ALA A 227 3.32 -19.17 -2.05
C ALA A 227 3.61 -20.63 -1.71
N VAL A 228 3.19 -21.56 -2.58
CA VAL A 228 3.34 -23.00 -2.37
C VAL A 228 4.42 -23.55 -3.28
N PHE A 229 5.46 -24.15 -2.70
CA PHE A 229 6.60 -24.63 -3.49
C PHE A 229 6.19 -25.81 -4.38
N PRO A 230 6.65 -25.88 -5.65
CA PRO A 230 6.32 -26.98 -6.57
C PRO A 230 6.66 -28.36 -6.00
N GLY A 231 5.82 -29.35 -6.30
CA GLY A 231 5.96 -30.72 -5.80
C GLY A 231 5.36 -30.96 -4.41
N SER A 232 4.93 -29.91 -3.71
CA SER A 232 4.23 -30.02 -2.42
C SER A 232 2.88 -30.71 -2.56
N ILE A 233 2.39 -31.27 -1.46
CA ILE A 233 0.99 -31.71 -1.32
C ILE A 233 0.30 -30.69 -0.44
N LEU A 234 -0.65 -29.96 -1.00
CA LEU A 234 -1.44 -28.94 -0.29
C LEU A 234 -2.84 -29.49 0.00
N HIS A 235 -3.27 -29.32 1.24
CA HIS A 235 -4.63 -29.59 1.69
C HIS A 235 -5.23 -28.29 2.24
N LEU A 236 -6.37 -27.90 1.68
CA LEU A 236 -7.21 -26.82 2.19
C LEU A 236 -8.41 -27.47 2.87
N GLU A 237 -8.52 -27.31 4.19
CA GLU A 237 -9.58 -27.93 4.99
C GLU A 237 -10.61 -26.89 5.39
N CYS A 238 -11.81 -26.97 4.79
CA CYS A 238 -12.91 -26.10 5.19
C CYS A 238 -13.57 -26.67 6.44
N LEU A 239 -13.58 -25.91 7.53
CA LEU A 239 -14.24 -26.28 8.78
C LEU A 239 -15.71 -25.90 8.74
N PHE A 240 -16.56 -26.92 8.67
CA PHE A 240 -18.01 -26.80 8.64
C PHE A 240 -18.67 -28.03 9.23
N SER A 241 -19.73 -27.85 10.03
CA SER A 241 -20.46 -28.97 10.62
C SER A 241 -21.23 -29.73 9.55
N ARG A 242 -20.85 -30.97 9.30
CA ARG A 242 -21.51 -31.87 8.34
C ARG A 242 -23.01 -32.08 8.63
N ARG A 243 -23.43 -31.89 9.88
CA ARG A 243 -24.83 -32.04 10.30
C ARG A 243 -25.73 -30.92 9.76
N VAL A 244 -25.15 -29.77 9.44
CA VAL A 244 -25.88 -28.57 8.99
C VAL A 244 -25.88 -28.45 7.46
N GLY A 245 -25.13 -29.31 6.76
CA GLY A 245 -25.09 -29.37 5.31
C GLY A 245 -23.72 -29.77 4.79
N SER A 246 -23.48 -29.46 3.52
CA SER A 246 -22.20 -29.68 2.85
C SER A 246 -21.64 -28.35 2.33
N PRO A 247 -20.36 -28.05 2.60
CA PRO A 247 -19.69 -26.93 1.95
C PRO A 247 -19.35 -27.27 0.50
N GLU A 248 -19.13 -26.23 -0.32
CA GLU A 248 -18.73 -26.36 -1.71
C GLU A 248 -17.38 -25.67 -1.94
N TRP A 249 -16.51 -26.33 -2.69
CA TRP A 249 -15.24 -25.74 -3.13
C TRP A 249 -15.37 -25.24 -4.56
N SER A 250 -14.87 -24.03 -4.81
CA SER A 250 -14.66 -23.48 -6.15
C SER A 250 -13.27 -22.88 -6.28
N TRP A 251 -12.75 -22.81 -7.50
CA TRP A 251 -11.40 -22.29 -7.74
C TRP A 251 -11.27 -21.62 -9.11
N THR A 252 -10.26 -20.75 -9.26
CA THR A 252 -10.00 -20.02 -10.51
C THR A 252 -9.01 -20.71 -11.46
N SER A 253 -8.16 -21.63 -10.97
CA SER A 253 -7.25 -22.35 -11.86
C SER A 253 -8.01 -23.20 -12.87
N LYS A 254 -7.63 -23.12 -14.13
CA LYS A 254 -8.20 -23.92 -15.23
C LYS A 254 -7.37 -25.17 -15.57
N TYR A 255 -6.31 -25.42 -14.81
CA TYR A 255 -5.34 -26.47 -15.14
C TYR A 255 -5.90 -27.87 -14.97
N ARG A 256 -6.57 -28.12 -13.84
CA ARG A 256 -7.17 -29.43 -13.52
C ARG A 256 -8.30 -29.29 -12.50
N SER A 257 -9.03 -30.38 -12.33
CA SER A 257 -9.95 -30.53 -11.20
C SER A 257 -9.22 -31.06 -9.98
N TYR A 258 -9.64 -30.64 -8.79
CA TYR A 258 -9.06 -31.06 -7.52
C TYR A 258 -10.00 -32.01 -6.79
N LEU A 259 -9.43 -32.99 -6.09
CA LEU A 259 -10.21 -33.92 -5.29
C LEU A 259 -10.76 -33.18 -4.06
N THR A 260 -12.05 -33.36 -3.80
CA THR A 260 -12.71 -32.83 -2.61
C THR A 260 -13.43 -33.94 -1.86
N GLY A 261 -13.53 -33.82 -0.54
CA GLY A 261 -14.22 -34.81 0.28
C GLY A 261 -14.12 -34.56 1.77
N TRP A 262 -14.99 -35.21 2.53
CA TRP A 262 -14.91 -35.22 3.99
C TRP A 262 -13.65 -35.93 4.46
N ALA A 263 -13.05 -35.44 5.54
CA ALA A 263 -11.97 -36.16 6.21
C ALA A 263 -12.41 -37.58 6.61
N ILE A 264 -11.46 -38.49 6.64
CA ILE A 264 -11.72 -39.91 6.92
C ILE A 264 -11.54 -40.21 8.42
N ALA A 265 -10.64 -39.49 9.09
CA ALA A 265 -10.35 -39.68 10.50
C ALA A 265 -11.62 -39.44 11.35
N PRO A 266 -11.95 -40.33 12.31
CA PRO A 266 -13.19 -40.24 13.10
C PRO A 266 -13.40 -38.89 13.77
N GLU A 267 -12.35 -38.27 14.29
CA GLU A 267 -12.40 -36.96 14.94
C GLU A 267 -12.56 -35.77 13.97
N GLU A 268 -12.28 -35.97 12.68
CA GLU A 268 -12.28 -34.90 11.67
C GLU A 268 -13.45 -34.97 10.69
N ARG A 269 -14.00 -36.17 10.46
CA ARG A 269 -14.96 -36.48 9.39
C ARG A 269 -16.29 -35.72 9.46
N ASP A 270 -16.61 -35.20 10.63
CA ASP A 270 -17.84 -34.44 10.89
C ASP A 270 -17.66 -32.92 10.71
N TRP A 271 -16.42 -32.46 10.55
CA TRP A 271 -16.08 -31.03 10.58
C TRP A 271 -15.19 -30.57 9.42
N LYS A 272 -14.42 -31.45 8.80
CA LYS A 272 -13.43 -31.07 7.78
C LYS A 272 -13.85 -31.53 6.39
N TYR A 273 -14.10 -30.58 5.50
CA TYR A 273 -14.27 -30.83 4.07
C TYR A 273 -13.04 -30.34 3.31
N ARG A 274 -12.25 -31.28 2.81
CA ARG A 274 -10.92 -31.05 2.26
C ARG A 274 -10.97 -30.85 0.76
N LEU A 275 -10.15 -29.95 0.24
CA LEU A 275 -9.66 -29.91 -1.12
C LEU A 275 -8.18 -30.28 -1.13
N SER A 276 -7.78 -31.19 -2.01
CA SER A 276 -6.41 -31.70 -2.11
C SER A 276 -5.76 -31.36 -3.46
N ILE A 277 -4.61 -30.70 -3.40
CA ILE A 277 -3.73 -30.43 -4.54
C ILE A 277 -2.47 -31.28 -4.39
N TYR A 278 -2.35 -32.31 -5.23
CA TYR A 278 -1.21 -33.23 -5.20
C TYR A 278 -0.13 -32.79 -6.19
N TYR A 279 1.11 -32.77 -5.72
CA TYR A 279 2.30 -32.43 -6.51
C TYR A 279 2.10 -31.09 -7.23
N THR A 280 2.01 -30.03 -6.44
CA THR A 280 1.70 -28.65 -6.88
C THR A 280 2.58 -28.22 -8.04
N LYS A 281 1.98 -27.52 -9.00
CA LYS A 281 2.67 -26.90 -10.14
C LYS A 281 2.31 -25.42 -10.25
N PRO A 282 3.11 -24.58 -10.94
CA PRO A 282 2.77 -23.17 -11.15
C PRO A 282 1.42 -22.93 -11.83
N GLN A 283 0.87 -23.91 -12.55
CA GLN A 283 -0.46 -23.80 -13.16
C GLN A 283 -1.61 -24.02 -12.15
N ASP A 284 -1.32 -24.55 -10.96
CA ASP A 284 -2.30 -24.69 -9.88
C ASP A 284 -2.57 -23.36 -9.15
N SER A 285 -1.74 -22.33 -9.37
CA SER A 285 -1.91 -21.02 -8.75
C SER A 285 -3.28 -20.43 -9.08
N GLY A 286 -3.90 -19.82 -8.08
CA GLY A 286 -5.27 -19.37 -8.20
C GLY A 286 -5.91 -19.04 -6.86
N VAL A 287 -7.22 -18.85 -6.92
CA VAL A 287 -8.04 -18.43 -5.79
C VAL A 287 -8.96 -19.59 -5.47
N PHE A 288 -8.89 -20.11 -4.25
CA PHE A 288 -9.66 -21.26 -3.76
C PHE A 288 -10.67 -20.77 -2.74
N THR A 289 -11.95 -21.06 -2.98
CA THR A 289 -13.06 -20.56 -2.16
C THR A 289 -13.83 -21.74 -1.58
N CYS A 290 -13.98 -21.76 -0.26
CA CYS A 290 -14.97 -22.59 0.41
C CYS A 290 -16.24 -21.78 0.64
N ALA A 291 -17.36 -22.25 0.11
CA ALA A 291 -18.69 -21.67 0.33
C ALA A 291 -19.52 -22.59 1.23
N THR A 292 -20.26 -21.98 2.14
CA THR A 292 -21.29 -22.62 2.97
C THR A 292 -22.59 -21.83 2.82
N PRO A 293 -23.74 -22.36 3.26
CA PRO A 293 -24.99 -21.60 3.28
C PRO A 293 -24.92 -20.27 4.06
N LYS A 294 -23.91 -20.11 4.92
CA LYS A 294 -23.75 -18.96 5.83
C LYS A 294 -22.70 -17.98 5.36
N GLY A 295 -21.93 -18.34 4.33
CA GLY A 295 -20.96 -17.44 3.72
C GLY A 295 -19.80 -18.20 3.10
N SER A 296 -18.85 -17.43 2.58
CA SER A 296 -17.66 -17.99 1.94
C SER A 296 -16.39 -17.41 2.53
N LEU A 297 -15.30 -18.18 2.40
CA LEU A 297 -13.95 -17.75 2.66
C LEU A 297 -13.05 -18.16 1.51
N THR A 298 -12.06 -17.34 1.22
CA THR A 298 -11.19 -17.48 0.07
C THR A 298 -9.72 -17.44 0.49
N VAL A 299 -8.90 -18.27 -0.15
CA VAL A 299 -7.44 -18.30 -0.02
C VAL A 299 -6.83 -18.21 -1.42
N SER A 300 -5.91 -17.27 -1.62
CA SER A 300 -5.14 -17.14 -2.86
C SER A 300 -3.80 -17.86 -2.72
N THR A 301 -3.39 -18.59 -3.75
CA THR A 301 -2.10 -19.29 -3.79
C THR A 301 -1.29 -18.90 -5.03
N SER A 302 0.03 -18.80 -4.86
CA SER A 302 1.02 -18.61 -5.92
C SER A 302 1.92 -19.82 -6.07
#